data_AF-A0A7W0U7P4-F1
#
_entry.id   AF-A0A7W0U7P4-F1
#
_cell.length_a   1.000
_cell.length_b   1.000
_cell.length_c   1.000
_cell.angle_alpha   90.00
_cell.angle_beta   90.00
_cell.angle_gamma   90.00
#
_symmetry.space_group_name_H-M   'P 1'
#
loop_
_entity.id
_entity.type
_entity.pdbx_description
1 polymer ?
#
loop_
_entity_poly.entity_id
_entity_poly.type
_entity_poly.pdbx_seq_one_letter_code
_entity_poly.pdbx_strand_id
1 'polypeptide(L)'
;MTIAGAPAIGLYVGTSAEDAMRITLAMYDITWAESMNYRVPSLGFRGTPLGIDVRKVVETGLRPVLDTGIAHREAGVGVIGGGMSRPPMEPFAEALRVLAAY
;
A
#
# COMPACT_ATOMS: atom_id res chain seq x y z
N MET A 1 1.61 0.32 2.26
CA MET A 1 0.58 -0.31 3.13
C MET A 1 0.32 0.46 4.43
N THR A 2 1.33 1.01 5.11
CA THR A 2 1.16 1.65 6.43
C THR A 2 1.80 3.04 6.49
N ILE A 3 1.36 3.95 5.63
CA ILE A 3 1.94 5.30 5.52
C ILE A 3 1.69 6.12 6.79
N ALA A 4 0.55 5.88 7.46
CA ALA A 4 0.22 6.51 8.75
C ALA A 4 1.23 6.20 9.87
N GLY A 5 2.06 5.16 9.71
CA GLY A 5 3.14 4.82 10.64
C GLY A 5 4.39 5.69 10.48
N ALA A 6 4.49 6.49 9.42
CA ALA A 6 5.64 7.34 9.12
C ALA A 6 5.19 8.70 8.54
N PRO A 7 4.46 9.54 9.29
CA PRO A 7 3.84 10.76 8.76
C PRO A 7 4.81 11.73 8.08
N ALA A 8 6.08 11.76 8.52
CA ALA A 8 7.11 12.61 7.91
C ALA A 8 7.40 12.26 6.44
N ILE A 9 7.18 11.01 6.01
CA ILE A 9 7.39 10.61 4.60
C ILE A 9 6.43 11.34 3.66
N GLY A 10 5.29 11.82 4.19
CA GLY A 10 4.29 12.53 3.40
C GLY A 10 4.82 13.78 2.70
N LEU A 11 5.79 14.47 3.31
CA LEU A 11 6.48 15.61 2.71
C LEU A 11 7.32 15.22 1.49
N TYR A 12 7.84 13.99 1.48
CA TYR A 12 8.68 13.48 0.40
C TYR A 12 7.86 12.89 -0.76
N VAL A 13 6.74 12.22 -0.47
CA VAL A 13 5.90 11.53 -1.48
C VAL A 13 4.63 12.29 -1.85
N GLY A 14 4.43 13.50 -1.30
CA GLY A 14 3.31 14.38 -1.64
C GLY A 14 1.96 13.93 -1.09
N THR A 15 1.92 13.37 0.13
CA THR A 15 0.67 12.98 0.80
C THR A 15 0.47 13.78 2.10
N SER A 16 -0.75 14.19 2.39
CA SER A 16 -1.08 14.77 3.69
C SER A 16 -1.12 13.70 4.79
N ALA A 17 -1.06 14.12 6.06
CA ALA A 17 -1.20 13.19 7.19
C ALA A 17 -2.60 12.55 7.24
N GLU A 18 -3.64 13.30 6.87
CA GLU A 18 -5.01 12.80 6.76
C GLU A 18 -5.12 11.76 5.64
N ASP A 19 -4.52 12.03 4.47
CA ASP A 19 -4.47 11.07 3.37
C ASP A 19 -3.72 9.80 3.76
N ALA A 20 -2.60 9.93 4.47
CA ALA A 20 -1.84 8.78 4.96
C ALA A 20 -2.69 7.88 5.87
N MET A 21 -3.52 8.50 6.73
CA MET A 21 -4.47 7.80 7.59
C MET A 21 -5.54 7.09 6.76
N ARG A 22 -6.20 7.81 5.86
CA ARG A 22 -7.24 7.28 4.97
C ARG A 22 -6.74 6.13 4.12
N ILE A 23 -5.54 6.27 3.54
CA ILE A 23 -4.91 5.23 2.73
C ILE A 23 -4.62 4.00 3.59
N THR A 24 -4.02 4.17 4.77
CA THR A 24 -3.73 3.04 5.67
C THR A 24 -5.00 2.33 6.10
N LEU A 25 -6.07 3.07 6.40
CA LEU A 25 -7.37 2.51 6.75
C LEU A 25 -7.97 1.68 5.60
N ALA A 26 -7.94 2.21 4.37
CA ALA A 26 -8.41 1.49 3.18
C ALA A 26 -7.60 0.23 2.87
N MET A 27 -6.34 0.14 3.31
CA MET A 27 -5.54 -1.07 3.13
C MET A 27 -6.04 -2.24 3.98
N TYR A 28 -6.70 -2.00 5.12
CA TYR A 28 -7.31 -3.09 5.90
C TYR A 28 -8.39 -3.82 5.10
N ASP A 29 -9.14 -3.12 4.24
CA ASP A 29 -10.22 -3.68 3.44
C ASP A 29 -9.73 -4.68 2.38
N ILE A 30 -8.46 -4.59 1.99
CA ILE A 30 -7.84 -5.50 1.01
C ILE A 30 -6.79 -6.45 1.61
N THR A 31 -6.69 -6.50 2.94
CA THR A 31 -5.75 -7.40 3.62
C THR A 31 -6.47 -8.49 4.41
N TRP A 32 -5.77 -9.60 4.63
CA TRP A 32 -6.29 -10.76 5.33
C TRP A 32 -6.44 -10.50 6.83
N ALA A 33 -5.43 -9.89 7.45
CA ALA A 33 -5.36 -9.71 8.89
C ALA A 33 -4.56 -8.46 9.28
N GLU A 34 -4.40 -8.26 10.58
CA GLU A 34 -3.50 -7.27 11.16
C GLU A 34 -2.26 -7.94 11.75
N SER A 35 -1.10 -7.29 11.64
CA SER A 35 0.12 -7.79 12.27
C SER A 35 0.09 -7.63 13.80
N MET A 36 0.42 -8.70 14.54
CA MET A 36 0.59 -8.63 15.99
C MET A 36 1.91 -7.96 16.40
N ASN A 37 2.92 -8.01 15.53
CA ASN A 37 4.30 -7.57 15.82
C ASN A 37 4.55 -6.12 15.42
N TYR A 38 3.89 -5.64 14.37
CA TYR A 38 4.05 -4.29 13.85
C TYR A 38 2.76 -3.51 14.05
N ARG A 39 2.80 -2.49 14.92
CA ARG A 39 1.64 -1.70 15.34
C ARG A 39 1.82 -0.23 15.00
N VAL A 40 0.71 0.46 14.77
CA VAL A 40 0.67 1.86 14.34
C VAL A 40 0.20 2.74 15.51
N PRO A 41 1.08 3.52 16.17
CA PRO A 41 0.71 4.31 17.34
C PRO A 41 -0.45 5.29 17.08
N SER A 42 -0.43 5.96 15.92
CA SER A 42 -1.45 6.93 15.51
C SER A 42 -2.84 6.32 15.25
N LEU A 43 -2.93 4.99 15.16
CA LEU A 43 -4.18 4.23 15.06
C LEU A 43 -4.51 3.50 16.37
N GLY A 44 -4.05 4.02 17.52
CA GLY A 44 -4.30 3.38 18.81
C GLY A 44 -3.59 2.03 18.95
N PHE A 45 -2.38 1.91 18.38
CA PHE A 45 -1.59 0.67 18.36
C PHE A 45 -2.27 -0.52 17.66
N ARG A 46 -3.19 -0.25 16.74
CA ARG A 46 -3.75 -1.23 15.82
C ARG A 46 -2.63 -1.87 14.97
N GLY A 47 -2.77 -3.15 14.62
CA GLY A 47 -1.74 -3.87 13.86
C GLY A 47 -1.66 -3.38 12.42
N THR A 48 -0.50 -3.45 11.77
CA THR A 48 -0.39 -3.05 10.35
C THR A 48 -1.22 -3.97 9.43
N PRO A 49 -1.79 -3.46 8.33
CA PRO A 49 -2.48 -4.29 7.33
C PRO A 49 -1.54 -5.37 6.79
N LEU A 50 -1.94 -6.65 6.89
CA LEU A 50 -1.08 -7.81 6.61
C LEU A 50 -1.74 -8.80 5.65
N GLY A 51 -0.99 -9.16 4.61
CA GLY A 51 -1.38 -10.16 3.61
C GLY A 51 -2.43 -9.63 2.63
N ILE A 52 -2.00 -9.05 1.51
CA ILE A 52 -2.91 -8.57 0.45
C ILE A 52 -3.71 -9.75 -0.09
N ASP A 53 -5.04 -9.67 -0.02
CA ASP A 53 -5.95 -10.69 -0.52
C ASP A 53 -6.46 -10.31 -1.90
N VAL A 54 -6.06 -11.07 -2.93
CA VAL A 54 -6.42 -10.80 -4.33
C VAL A 54 -7.93 -10.82 -4.57
N ARG A 55 -8.70 -11.60 -3.80
CA ARG A 55 -10.17 -11.63 -3.90
C ARG A 55 -10.74 -10.28 -3.49
N LYS A 56 -10.29 -9.77 -2.33
CA LYS A 56 -10.73 -8.47 -1.79
C LYS A 56 -10.29 -7.31 -2.68
N VAL A 57 -9.08 -7.36 -3.26
CA VAL A 57 -8.61 -6.35 -4.22
C VAL A 57 -9.54 -6.25 -5.42
N VAL A 58 -9.92 -7.39 -6.01
CA VAL A 58 -10.82 -7.44 -7.18
C VAL A 58 -12.25 -7.05 -6.80
N GLU A 59 -12.76 -7.55 -5.68
CA GLU A 59 -14.13 -7.28 -5.18
C GLU A 59 -14.35 -5.80 -4.86
N THR A 60 -13.41 -5.18 -4.13
CA THR A 60 -13.52 -3.79 -3.69
C THR A 60 -13.11 -2.78 -4.77
N GLY A 61 -12.37 -3.22 -5.79
CA GLY A 61 -11.70 -2.34 -6.75
C GLY A 61 -10.53 -1.53 -6.16
N LEU A 62 -10.23 -1.69 -4.87
CA LEU A 62 -9.12 -1.04 -4.20
C LEU A 62 -7.80 -1.74 -4.55
N ARG A 63 -6.81 -0.96 -4.95
CA ARG A 63 -5.47 -1.44 -5.26
C ARG A 63 -4.51 -1.02 -4.15
N PRO A 64 -3.51 -1.86 -3.82
CA PRO A 64 -2.53 -1.50 -2.81
C PRO A 64 -1.80 -0.21 -3.21
N VAL A 65 -1.51 0.61 -2.20
CA VAL A 65 -0.82 1.89 -2.40
C VAL A 65 0.63 1.76 -1.93
N LEU A 66 1.53 2.16 -2.82
CA LEU A 66 2.98 2.08 -2.67
C LEU A 66 3.54 3.50 -2.59
N ASP A 67 4.15 3.85 -1.47
CA ASP A 67 5.10 4.96 -1.39
C ASP A 67 6.47 4.46 -1.92
N THR A 68 7.10 5.22 -2.82
CA THR A 68 8.34 4.79 -3.47
C THR A 68 9.23 5.95 -3.88
N GLY A 69 10.53 5.67 -4.00
CA GLY A 69 11.48 6.57 -4.64
C GLY A 69 11.37 6.49 -6.16
N ILE A 70 11.34 7.63 -6.82
CA ILE A 70 11.37 7.77 -8.27
C ILE A 70 12.83 7.74 -8.70
N ALA A 71 13.25 6.64 -9.31
CA ALA A 71 14.59 6.52 -9.90
C ALA A 71 14.65 7.22 -11.25
N HIS A 72 15.80 7.83 -11.56
CA HIS A 72 16.07 8.33 -12.90
C HIS A 72 16.13 7.18 -13.90
N ARG A 73 15.72 7.43 -15.14
CA ARG A 73 15.70 6.43 -16.21
C ARG A 73 17.11 5.93 -16.57
N GLU A 74 18.11 6.80 -16.48
CA GLU A 74 19.50 6.46 -16.80
C GLU A 74 20.21 5.87 -15.59
N ALA A 75 20.91 4.76 -15.82
CA ALA A 75 21.67 4.07 -14.79
C ALA A 75 22.77 4.97 -14.20
N GLY A 76 22.95 4.90 -12.88
CA GLY A 76 23.99 5.64 -12.16
C GLY A 76 23.59 7.04 -11.69
N VAL A 77 22.47 7.61 -12.16
CA VAL A 77 21.99 8.94 -11.69
C VAL A 77 21.33 8.85 -10.31
N GLY A 78 20.59 7.77 -10.04
CA GLY A 78 19.99 7.51 -8.73
C GLY A 78 18.55 8.04 -8.58
N VAL A 79 18.16 8.34 -7.34
CA VAL A 79 16.80 8.76 -6.98
C VAL A 79 16.62 10.26 -7.22
N ILE A 80 15.56 10.63 -7.93
CA ILE A 80 15.25 12.01 -8.34
C ILE A 80 13.99 12.58 -7.69
N GLY A 81 13.28 11.80 -6.88
CA GLY A 81 12.08 12.24 -6.18
C GLY A 81 11.40 11.10 -5.43
N GLY A 82 10.29 11.42 -4.75
CA GLY A 82 9.41 10.45 -4.10
C GLY A 82 8.01 10.55 -4.67
N GLY A 83 7.24 9.46 -4.59
CA GLY A 83 5.88 9.48 -5.07
C GLY A 83 5.06 8.28 -4.62
N MET A 84 3.79 8.33 -5.01
CA MET A 84 2.80 7.33 -4.71
C MET A 84 2.42 6.61 -6.00
N SER A 85 2.38 5.28 -5.93
CA SER A 85 2.02 4.43 -7.06
C SER A 85 0.93 3.43 -6.67
N ARG A 86 0.08 3.11 -7.65
CA ARG A 86 -0.90 2.03 -7.58
C ARG A 86 -0.58 1.06 -8.71
N PRO A 87 -0.35 -0.23 -8.43
CA PRO A 87 -0.16 -1.20 -9.49
C PRO A 87 -1.42 -1.30 -10.38
N PRO A 88 -1.28 -1.78 -11.62
CA PRO A 88 -2.42 -2.15 -12.46
C PRO A 88 -3.32 -3.18 -11.77
N MET A 89 -4.60 -3.26 -12.13
CA MET A 89 -5.55 -4.25 -11.58
C MET A 89 -5.32 -5.65 -12.17
N GLU A 90 -4.79 -5.68 -13.39
CA GLU A 90 -4.62 -6.84 -14.24
C GLU A 90 -3.90 -8.01 -13.55
N PRO A 91 -2.79 -7.82 -12.82
CA PRO A 91 -2.12 -8.92 -12.13
C PRO A 91 -2.97 -9.54 -11.02
N PHE A 92 -3.79 -8.76 -10.32
CA PHE A 92 -4.66 -9.27 -9.25
C PHE A 92 -5.84 -10.05 -9.82
N ALA A 93 -6.44 -9.56 -10.90
CA ALA A 93 -7.49 -10.27 -11.62
C ALA A 93 -6.98 -11.60 -12.18
N GLU A 94 -5.76 -11.62 -12.74
CA GLU A 94 -5.15 -12.86 -13.26
C GLU A 94 -4.84 -13.86 -12.15
N ALA A 95 -4.24 -13.40 -11.05
CA ALA A 95 -4.00 -14.26 -9.89
C ALA A 95 -5.29 -14.88 -9.35
N LEU A 96 -6.39 -14.11 -9.30
CA LEU A 96 -7.69 -14.62 -8.87
C LEU A 96 -8.24 -15.68 -9.83
N ARG A 97 -8.16 -15.48 -11.15
CA ARG A 97 -8.59 -16.48 -12.14
C ARG A 97 -7.83 -17.79 -11.97
N VAL A 98 -6.52 -17.72 -11.81
CA VAL A 98 -5.66 -18.90 -11.62
C VAL A 98 -6.03 -19.62 -10.32
N LEU A 99 -6.22 -18.90 -9.21
CA LEU A 99 -6.64 -19.49 -7.94
C LEU A 99 -8.02 -20.16 -8.01
N ALA A 100 -8.96 -19.59 -8.79
CA ALA A 100 -10.30 -20.17 -8.96
C ALA A 100 -10.33 -21.43 -9.84
N ALA A 101 -9.24 -21.73 -10.55
CA ALA A 101 -9.09 -22.92 -11.38
C ALA A 101 -8.49 -24.12 -10.62
N TYR A 102 -8.08 -23.93 -9.37
CA TYR A 102 -7.65 -24.99 -8.43
C TYR A 102 -8.80 -25.42 -7.52
#